data_AF-A0A944RWC4-F1
#
_entry.id   AF-A0A944RWC4-F1
#
_cell.length_a   1.000
_cell.length_b   1.000
_cell.length_c   1.000
_cell.angle_alpha   90.00
_cell.angle_beta   90.00
_cell.angle_gamma   90.00
#
_symmetry.space_group_name_H-M   'P 1'
#
loop_
_entity.id
_entity.type
_entity.pdbx_description
1 polymer ?
#
loop_
_entity_poly.entity_id
_entity_poly.type
_entity_poly.pdbx_seq_one_letter_code
_entity_poly.pdbx_strand_id
1 'polypeptide(L)'
;MSDERKKVLEMLAEGKINVDEAERLLKALGENTPPPGNEPDREEPSSKTGRQFDDLENQIRSSVDDVRRTVQASMPRLRTVIRDAAPDVERIVEEATSSIPGMVDEVSRAIRDALGSVRNAGDDEFPVKVERQFSEEAPIQPESELELRNPRGHIEVVTWDEERFQADVHLTVKSRDEETAQSCADAVQLLQEPGDGRLTLRPVFPKGKEDASYRLDILLHVPRRLRLNLHTSHGDLVVPEMENDVVLSGHHGKLHLEGTSGDAGIDHHHGGVVLGRIGGKLALNAHHAGVTMDEVVEEANVNAHHGGITLRRIGGNLSLNSHHAPLEAQEVHGTAVINSHHGPVNLRQVLGDVTVNSHHGAVEIDDIGGSLRLASNHGGVNIRQVSGDLSARNSHAGLCIESVGRSAVVHHTHCALDLGEVNGEVTVECERGAMHLGRAGGRVTVRANRGEVVIENPAGEVMVENNRAAITVTSNEPVHSAYTLSNNRGDVTVVLPEGSDLDVQGFVRKGNIETDLPLDVAANGQQGQSVNGTLGKGGAKLQAEVDAGRLCLRAG
;
A
#
# COMPACT_ATOMS: atom_id res chain seq x y z
N MET A 1 -11.62 -34.87 -24.32
CA MET A 1 -11.40 -36.21 -23.72
C MET A 1 -10.86 -37.13 -24.81
N SER A 2 -9.84 -37.94 -24.55
CA SER A 2 -9.33 -38.91 -25.53
C SER A 2 -10.33 -40.07 -25.71
N ASP A 3 -10.33 -40.69 -26.90
CA ASP A 3 -11.26 -41.77 -27.25
C ASP A 3 -11.10 -43.01 -26.34
N GLU A 4 -9.90 -43.25 -25.78
CA GLU A 4 -9.68 -44.35 -24.84
C GLU A 4 -10.38 -44.13 -23.50
N ARG A 5 -10.38 -42.89 -22.98
CA ARG A 5 -11.06 -42.55 -21.72
C ARG A 5 -12.58 -42.70 -21.83
N LYS A 6 -13.13 -42.39 -23.01
CA LYS A 6 -14.57 -42.55 -23.29
C LYS A 6 -14.99 -44.03 -23.29
N LYS A 7 -14.12 -44.91 -23.79
CA LYS A 7 -14.37 -46.36 -23.84
C LYS A 7 -14.34 -47.02 -22.46
N VAL A 8 -13.46 -46.56 -21.56
CA VAL A 8 -13.42 -47.03 -20.17
C VAL A 8 -14.72 -46.63 -19.43
N LEU A 9 -15.25 -45.44 -19.69
CA LEU A 9 -16.53 -45.00 -19.09
C LEU A 9 -17.74 -45.75 -19.66
N GLU A 10 -17.75 -46.10 -20.95
CA GLU A 10 -18.78 -46.97 -21.54
C GLU A 10 -18.75 -48.38 -20.93
N MET A 11 -17.56 -48.95 -20.70
CA MET A 11 -17.45 -50.27 -20.06
C MET A 11 -17.92 -50.28 -18.61
N LEU A 12 -17.75 -49.16 -17.89
CA LEU A 12 -18.31 -48.98 -16.54
C LEU A 12 -19.85 -48.87 -16.58
N ALA A 13 -20.39 -48.13 -17.55
CA ALA A 13 -21.84 -47.97 -17.73
C ALA A 13 -22.54 -49.27 -18.15
N GLU A 14 -21.84 -50.14 -18.90
CA GLU A 14 -22.32 -51.48 -19.27
C GLU A 14 -22.11 -52.53 -18.15
N GLY A 15 -21.51 -52.15 -17.02
CA GLY A 15 -21.26 -53.03 -15.88
C GLY A 15 -20.19 -54.09 -16.12
N LYS A 16 -19.35 -53.92 -17.15
CA LYS A 16 -18.29 -54.87 -17.52
C LYS A 16 -17.03 -54.76 -16.67
N ILE A 17 -16.86 -53.61 -16.00
CA ILE A 17 -15.77 -53.33 -15.06
C ILE A 17 -16.36 -52.61 -13.84
N ASN A 18 -15.70 -52.72 -12.68
CA ASN A 18 -16.09 -51.99 -11.49
C ASN A 18 -15.41 -50.61 -11.42
N VAL A 19 -15.85 -49.78 -10.46
CA VAL A 19 -15.38 -48.38 -10.31
C VAL A 19 -13.88 -48.32 -10.06
N ASP A 20 -13.34 -49.22 -9.24
CA ASP A 20 -11.91 -49.25 -8.89
C ASP A 20 -11.03 -49.66 -10.09
N GLU A 21 -11.52 -50.56 -10.95
CA GLU A 21 -10.85 -50.96 -12.19
C GLU A 21 -10.85 -49.84 -13.23
N ALA A 22 -11.97 -49.12 -13.35
CA ALA A 22 -12.07 -47.96 -14.24
C ALA A 22 -11.09 -46.85 -13.82
N GLU A 23 -10.94 -46.61 -12.51
CA GLU A 23 -10.01 -45.60 -11.98
C GLU A 23 -8.55 -45.95 -12.30
N ARG A 24 -8.14 -47.21 -12.12
CA ARG A 24 -6.78 -47.66 -12.45
C ARG A 24 -6.47 -47.53 -13.94
N LEU A 25 -7.42 -47.87 -14.80
CA LEU A 25 -7.24 -47.80 -16.26
C LEU A 25 -7.13 -46.34 -16.75
N LEU A 26 -7.94 -45.44 -16.20
CA LEU A 26 -7.87 -44.02 -16.53
C LEU A 26 -6.57 -43.37 -16.05
N LYS A 27 -6.03 -43.82 -14.92
CA LYS A 27 -4.75 -43.36 -14.37
C LYS A 27 -3.55 -43.83 -15.21
N ALA A 28 -3.58 -45.07 -15.68
CA ALA A 28 -2.54 -45.62 -16.56
C ALA A 28 -2.47 -44.93 -17.94
N LEU A 29 -3.60 -44.41 -18.44
CA LEU A 29 -3.68 -43.63 -19.69
C LEU A 29 -3.22 -42.17 -19.53
N GLY A 30 -2.69 -41.78 -18.36
CA GLY A 30 -2.36 -40.40 -18.01
C GLY A 30 -0.88 -40.01 -18.06
N GLU A 31 0.06 -40.95 -18.24
CA GLU A 31 1.49 -40.65 -18.11
C GLU A 31 2.18 -40.54 -19.48
N ASN A 32 2.65 -39.34 -19.83
CA ASN A 32 3.56 -39.06 -20.95
C ASN A 32 4.88 -38.49 -20.40
N THR A 33 6.00 -39.14 -20.74
CA THR A 33 7.38 -38.86 -20.29
C THR A 33 8.08 -37.77 -21.12
N PRO A 34 8.99 -36.94 -20.55
CA PRO A 34 10.06 -36.25 -21.30
C PRO A 34 11.48 -36.80 -20.99
N PRO A 35 12.51 -36.47 -21.81
CA PRO A 35 13.75 -37.24 -21.94
C PRO A 35 14.93 -36.79 -21.01
N PRO A 36 16.04 -37.57 -20.94
CA PRO A 36 16.97 -37.54 -19.80
C PRO A 36 18.32 -36.83 -20.08
N GLY A 37 18.97 -36.35 -19.01
CA GLY A 37 20.39 -36.01 -19.02
C GLY A 37 20.95 -35.30 -17.78
N ASN A 38 21.57 -36.11 -16.89
CA ASN A 38 22.70 -35.86 -15.96
C ASN A 38 22.42 -35.93 -14.44
N GLU A 39 22.92 -37.02 -13.86
CA GLU A 39 23.07 -37.37 -12.43
C GLU A 39 24.38 -36.79 -11.83
N PRO A 40 24.67 -36.96 -10.51
CA PRO A 40 23.77 -36.89 -9.35
C PRO A 40 24.39 -36.03 -8.22
N ASP A 41 23.55 -35.36 -7.41
CA ASP A 41 23.90 -35.09 -6.02
C ASP A 41 22.67 -35.30 -5.13
N ARG A 42 22.93 -35.85 -3.95
CA ARG A 42 21.97 -36.48 -3.02
C ARG A 42 20.89 -35.49 -2.52
N GLU A 43 19.62 -35.90 -2.56
CA GLU A 43 18.51 -35.20 -1.89
C GLU A 43 17.84 -36.06 -0.82
N GLU A 44 17.57 -35.39 0.30
CA GLU A 44 16.83 -35.83 1.48
C GLU A 44 15.32 -35.98 1.19
N PRO A 45 14.55 -36.73 2.00
CA PRO A 45 13.13 -36.95 1.74
C PRO A 45 12.30 -35.71 2.15
N SER A 46 11.66 -35.09 1.15
CA SER A 46 10.76 -33.95 1.33
C SER A 46 9.56 -34.26 2.22
N SER A 47 9.30 -33.33 3.14
CA SER A 47 8.26 -33.39 4.17
C SER A 47 6.89 -32.97 3.63
N LYS A 48 5.85 -33.48 4.29
CA LYS A 48 4.42 -33.20 4.00
C LYS A 48 4.01 -31.72 4.15
N THR A 49 4.93 -30.82 4.50
CA THR A 49 4.68 -29.38 4.74
C THR A 49 4.47 -28.60 3.45
N GLY A 50 5.05 -29.03 2.31
CA GLY A 50 4.87 -28.34 1.02
C GLY A 50 3.45 -28.41 0.46
N ARG A 51 2.68 -29.46 0.80
CA ARG A 51 1.28 -29.60 0.34
C ARG A 51 0.31 -28.65 1.06
N GLN A 52 0.62 -28.22 2.28
CA GLN A 52 -0.23 -27.28 3.02
C GLN A 52 -0.11 -25.83 2.49
N PHE A 53 1.06 -25.46 1.97
CA PHE A 53 1.27 -24.15 1.33
C PHE A 53 0.63 -24.07 -0.07
N ASP A 54 0.74 -25.13 -0.88
CA ASP A 54 0.11 -25.19 -2.20
C ASP A 54 -1.44 -25.19 -2.11
N ASP A 55 -2.00 -25.79 -1.07
CA ASP A 55 -3.45 -25.80 -0.82
C ASP A 55 -3.97 -24.41 -0.40
N LEU A 56 -3.19 -23.65 0.39
CA LEU A 56 -3.53 -22.28 0.79
C LEU A 56 -3.49 -21.30 -0.40
N GLU A 57 -2.49 -21.42 -1.28
CA GLU A 57 -2.37 -20.58 -2.48
C GLU A 57 -3.52 -20.82 -3.49
N ASN A 58 -3.93 -22.09 -3.67
CA ASN A 58 -5.04 -22.45 -4.55
C ASN A 58 -6.42 -22.05 -3.99
N GLN A 59 -6.59 -22.03 -2.68
CA GLN A 59 -7.82 -21.60 -2.01
C GLN A 59 -8.02 -20.07 -2.09
N ILE A 60 -6.94 -19.31 -2.09
CA ILE A 60 -6.95 -17.85 -2.30
C ILE A 60 -7.32 -17.51 -3.74
N ARG A 61 -6.81 -18.25 -4.73
CA ARG A 61 -7.10 -18.00 -6.16
C ARG A 61 -8.56 -18.26 -6.54
N SER A 62 -9.17 -19.33 -6.04
CA SER A 62 -10.57 -19.67 -6.35
C SER A 62 -11.57 -18.69 -5.75
N SER A 63 -11.25 -18.13 -4.58
CA SER A 63 -12.10 -17.14 -3.89
C SER A 63 -12.18 -15.79 -4.61
N VAL A 64 -11.16 -15.43 -5.40
CA VAL A 64 -11.12 -14.19 -6.22
C VAL A 64 -12.09 -14.24 -7.41
N ASP A 65 -12.31 -15.42 -8.01
CA ASP A 65 -13.21 -15.56 -9.17
C ASP A 65 -14.70 -15.55 -8.79
N ASP A 66 -15.03 -16.01 -7.58
CA ASP A 66 -16.41 -15.99 -7.07
C ASP A 66 -16.84 -14.59 -6.57
N VAL A 67 -15.90 -13.81 -6.03
CA VAL A 67 -16.14 -12.38 -5.70
C VAL A 67 -16.34 -11.55 -6.99
N ARG A 68 -15.60 -11.85 -8.07
CA ARG A 68 -15.75 -11.17 -9.37
C ARG A 68 -17.14 -11.34 -10.00
N ARG A 69 -17.76 -12.53 -9.89
CA ARG A 69 -19.15 -12.75 -10.34
C ARG A 69 -20.19 -12.03 -9.50
N THR A 70 -19.94 -11.96 -8.18
CA THR A 70 -20.88 -11.37 -7.22
C THR A 70 -20.90 -9.85 -7.30
N VAL A 71 -19.74 -9.23 -7.58
CA VAL A 71 -19.59 -7.78 -7.77
C VAL A 71 -20.23 -7.30 -9.09
N GLN A 72 -20.19 -8.09 -10.17
CA GLN A 72 -20.83 -7.74 -11.45
C GLN A 72 -22.37 -7.78 -11.40
N ALA A 73 -22.97 -8.58 -10.52
CA ALA A 73 -24.43 -8.74 -10.43
C ALA A 73 -25.12 -7.64 -9.59
N SER A 74 -24.39 -6.95 -8.71
CA SER A 74 -24.99 -6.13 -7.64
C SER A 74 -24.87 -4.61 -7.84
N MET A 75 -24.04 -4.12 -8.76
CA MET A 75 -23.82 -2.67 -8.97
C MET A 75 -25.01 -1.83 -9.50
N PRO A 76 -26.03 -2.35 -10.22
CA PRO A 76 -27.11 -1.50 -10.73
C PRO A 76 -28.10 -0.99 -9.67
N ARG A 77 -28.19 -1.63 -8.49
CA ARG A 77 -29.20 -1.30 -7.45
C ARG A 77 -28.73 -0.29 -6.40
N LEU A 78 -27.41 -0.08 -6.27
CA LEU A 78 -26.85 0.86 -5.28
C LEU A 78 -26.82 2.32 -5.77
N ARG A 79 -26.84 2.56 -7.09
CA ARG A 79 -26.79 3.93 -7.67
C ARG A 79 -28.08 4.73 -7.51
N THR A 80 -29.22 4.08 -7.27
CA THR A 80 -30.53 4.74 -7.11
C THR A 80 -30.81 5.18 -5.68
N VAL A 81 -30.24 4.50 -4.68
CA VAL A 81 -30.52 4.79 -3.25
C VAL A 81 -29.68 5.96 -2.73
N ILE A 82 -28.49 6.20 -3.30
CA ILE A 82 -27.55 7.24 -2.84
C ILE A 82 -27.92 8.64 -3.37
N ARG A 83 -28.81 8.75 -4.36
CA ARG A 83 -29.11 10.04 -5.02
C ARG A 83 -30.14 10.92 -4.29
N ASP A 84 -30.95 10.36 -3.39
CA ASP A 84 -32.15 11.05 -2.87
C ASP A 84 -32.06 11.51 -1.40
N ALA A 85 -31.00 11.21 -0.65
CA ALA A 85 -30.96 11.41 0.82
C ALA A 85 -30.01 12.51 1.33
N ALA A 86 -29.31 13.24 0.46
CA ALA A 86 -28.23 14.15 0.87
C ALA A 86 -28.65 15.57 1.37
N PRO A 87 -29.74 16.24 0.95
CA PRO A 87 -29.92 17.66 1.28
C PRO A 87 -30.53 18.02 2.65
N ASP A 88 -31.11 17.07 3.40
CA ASP A 88 -31.94 17.41 4.58
C ASP A 88 -31.18 17.42 5.93
N VAL A 89 -29.95 16.92 5.99
CA VAL A 89 -29.20 16.75 7.24
C VAL A 89 -28.47 18.01 7.69
N GLU A 90 -27.94 18.83 6.75
CA GLU A 90 -27.20 20.06 7.11
C GLU A 90 -28.12 21.16 7.68
N ARG A 91 -29.37 21.26 7.20
CA ARG A 91 -30.31 22.31 7.63
C ARG A 91 -30.80 22.14 9.07
N ILE A 92 -30.86 20.90 9.56
CA ILE A 92 -31.36 20.57 10.91
C ILE A 92 -30.28 20.86 11.98
N VAL A 93 -29.01 20.76 11.61
CA VAL A 93 -27.87 20.97 12.52
C VAL A 93 -27.64 22.46 12.81
N GLU A 94 -27.82 23.34 11.82
CA GLU A 94 -27.66 24.80 12.02
C GLU A 94 -28.80 25.43 12.84
N GLU A 95 -30.05 24.98 12.70
CA GLU A 95 -31.19 25.50 13.48
C GLU A 95 -31.10 25.14 14.98
N ALA A 96 -30.47 24.02 15.33
CA ALA A 96 -30.41 23.53 16.71
C ALA A 96 -29.40 24.28 17.61
N THR A 97 -28.34 24.88 17.04
CA THR A 97 -27.23 25.49 17.80
C THR A 97 -27.44 26.95 18.23
N SER A 98 -28.54 27.61 17.85
CA SER A 98 -28.73 29.05 18.08
C SER A 98 -29.63 29.43 19.26
N SER A 99 -30.24 28.48 19.96
CA SER A 99 -31.25 28.77 20.99
C SER A 99 -30.91 28.19 22.37
N ILE A 100 -30.54 29.09 23.29
CA ILE A 100 -30.65 29.04 24.77
C ILE A 100 -29.39 28.58 25.55
N PRO A 101 -28.66 29.51 26.20
CA PRO A 101 -27.70 29.20 27.26
C PRO A 101 -28.43 29.00 28.59
N GLY A 102 -28.19 27.85 29.23
CA GLY A 102 -28.76 27.50 30.55
C GLY A 102 -29.19 26.04 30.67
N MET A 103 -29.45 25.36 29.55
CA MET A 103 -29.82 23.94 29.56
C MET A 103 -28.66 22.99 29.88
N VAL A 104 -27.39 23.41 29.79
CA VAL A 104 -26.25 22.48 29.98
C VAL A 104 -26.18 21.94 31.41
N ASP A 105 -26.49 22.74 32.43
CA ASP A 105 -26.44 22.28 33.83
C ASP A 105 -27.67 21.46 34.23
N GLU A 106 -28.85 21.77 33.68
CA GLU A 106 -30.07 20.99 33.91
C GLU A 106 -30.06 19.69 33.10
N VAL A 107 -29.55 19.70 31.88
CA VAL A 107 -29.31 18.51 31.06
C VAL A 107 -28.17 17.69 31.65
N SER A 108 -27.11 18.27 32.22
CA SER A 108 -26.08 17.49 32.93
C SER A 108 -26.58 16.87 34.23
N ARG A 109 -27.58 17.47 34.89
CA ARG A 109 -28.24 16.89 36.07
C ARG A 109 -29.27 15.83 35.67
N ALA A 110 -30.06 16.07 34.64
CA ALA A 110 -31.00 15.10 34.07
C ALA A 110 -30.27 13.92 33.40
N ILE A 111 -29.11 14.15 32.80
CA ILE A 111 -28.23 13.10 32.27
C ILE A 111 -27.54 12.36 33.42
N ARG A 112 -27.18 12.98 34.55
CA ARG A 112 -26.70 12.24 35.73
C ARG A 112 -27.79 11.39 36.37
N ASP A 113 -29.01 11.91 36.49
CA ASP A 113 -30.16 11.18 37.03
C ASP A 113 -30.66 10.10 36.05
N ALA A 114 -30.55 10.33 34.73
CA ALA A 114 -30.83 9.32 33.70
C ALA A 114 -29.69 8.30 33.55
N LEU A 115 -28.41 8.68 33.69
CA LEU A 115 -27.26 7.78 33.69
C LEU A 115 -27.14 6.98 34.99
N GLY A 116 -27.79 7.40 36.08
CA GLY A 116 -28.04 6.54 37.24
C GLY A 116 -28.94 5.34 36.93
N SER A 117 -29.52 5.27 35.72
CA SER A 117 -30.38 4.18 35.26
C SER A 117 -30.06 3.66 33.85
N VAL A 118 -28.91 4.01 33.26
CA VAL A 118 -28.40 3.28 32.08
C VAL A 118 -27.66 2.03 32.56
N ARG A 119 -28.44 1.00 32.91
CA ARG A 119 -27.96 -0.38 32.86
C ARG A 119 -27.57 -0.70 31.41
N ASN A 120 -26.43 -1.35 31.23
CA ASN A 120 -25.97 -1.83 29.93
C ASN A 120 -27.07 -2.69 29.28
N ALA A 121 -27.52 -2.32 28.08
CA ALA A 121 -28.54 -3.04 27.31
C ALA A 121 -28.08 -4.43 26.77
N GLY A 122 -27.04 -5.01 27.35
CA GLY A 122 -26.62 -6.41 27.16
C GLY A 122 -26.52 -7.21 28.47
N ASP A 123 -26.71 -6.58 29.63
CA ASP A 123 -26.77 -7.28 30.94
C ASP A 123 -28.18 -7.80 31.28
N ASP A 124 -29.21 -7.44 30.50
CA ASP A 124 -30.61 -7.85 30.76
C ASP A 124 -30.96 -9.24 30.20
N GLU A 125 -30.16 -9.83 29.29
CA GLU A 125 -30.44 -11.16 28.71
C GLU A 125 -29.93 -12.31 29.60
N PHE A 126 -28.87 -12.08 30.38
CA PHE A 126 -28.22 -13.07 31.24
C PHE A 126 -27.75 -12.42 32.58
N PRO A 127 -28.65 -12.25 33.56
CA PRO A 127 -28.35 -11.55 34.82
C PRO A 127 -27.40 -12.32 35.75
N VAL A 128 -27.33 -13.64 35.64
CA VAL A 128 -26.52 -14.47 36.55
C VAL A 128 -25.13 -14.67 35.98
N LYS A 129 -24.11 -14.49 36.81
CA LYS A 129 -22.69 -14.65 36.47
C LYS A 129 -22.03 -15.67 37.39
N VAL A 130 -21.43 -16.69 36.81
CA VAL A 130 -20.60 -17.69 37.49
C VAL A 130 -19.17 -17.58 36.99
N GLU A 131 -18.21 -17.65 37.90
CA GLU A 131 -16.78 -17.67 37.60
C GLU A 131 -16.17 -18.99 38.04
N ARG A 132 -15.30 -19.55 37.21
CA ARG A 132 -14.54 -20.76 37.51
C ARG A 132 -13.09 -20.56 37.08
N GLN A 133 -12.16 -20.96 37.93
CA GLN A 133 -10.73 -20.96 37.63
C GLN A 133 -10.23 -22.40 37.62
N PHE A 134 -9.44 -22.74 36.60
CA PHE A 134 -8.74 -24.01 36.51
C PHE A 134 -7.45 -23.84 35.69
N SER A 135 -6.50 -24.75 35.90
CA SER A 135 -5.21 -24.72 35.23
C SER A 135 -4.97 -26.03 34.52
N GLU A 136 -4.43 -25.95 33.29
CA GLU A 136 -3.96 -27.10 32.52
C GLU A 136 -2.45 -27.00 32.34
N GLU A 137 -1.73 -28.09 32.58
CA GLU A 137 -0.28 -28.14 32.40
C GLU A 137 0.15 -29.46 31.73
N ALA A 138 1.22 -29.38 30.93
CA ALA A 138 1.90 -30.57 30.44
C ALA A 138 3.32 -30.25 29.94
N PRO A 139 4.22 -31.25 29.91
CA PRO A 139 5.52 -31.10 29.29
C PRO A 139 5.41 -30.71 27.82
N ILE A 140 6.26 -29.80 27.36
CA ILE A 140 6.30 -29.35 25.97
C ILE A 140 7.74 -29.21 25.52
N GLN A 141 8.03 -29.72 24.32
CA GLN A 141 9.36 -29.56 23.74
C GLN A 141 9.56 -28.08 23.36
N PRO A 142 10.66 -27.44 23.75
CA PRO A 142 10.85 -26.01 23.50
C PRO A 142 10.75 -25.59 22.04
N GLU A 143 11.01 -26.47 21.07
CA GLU A 143 10.94 -26.17 19.62
C GLU A 143 9.68 -26.69 18.94
N SER A 144 8.69 -27.12 19.72
CA SER A 144 7.38 -27.52 19.20
C SER A 144 6.47 -26.31 18.96
N GLU A 145 5.38 -26.51 18.25
CA GLU A 145 4.34 -25.49 18.06
C GLU A 145 3.22 -25.66 19.09
N LEU A 146 2.79 -24.57 19.70
CA LEU A 146 1.59 -24.54 20.54
C LEU A 146 0.49 -23.75 19.84
N GLU A 147 -0.60 -24.45 19.54
CA GLU A 147 -1.80 -23.84 18.99
C GLU A 147 -2.88 -23.67 20.04
N LEU A 148 -3.43 -22.47 20.14
CA LEU A 148 -4.57 -22.17 21.01
C LEU A 148 -5.57 -21.31 20.25
N ARG A 149 -6.81 -21.80 20.16
CA ARG A 149 -7.93 -21.05 19.57
C ARG A 149 -8.93 -20.68 20.66
N ASN A 150 -9.01 -19.40 20.97
CA ASN A 150 -9.95 -18.88 21.95
C ASN A 150 -11.06 -18.06 21.28
N PRO A 151 -12.32 -18.54 21.24
CA PRO A 151 -13.40 -17.78 20.62
C PRO A 151 -13.70 -16.43 21.31
N ARG A 152 -13.54 -16.37 22.64
CA ARG A 152 -13.83 -15.17 23.45
C ARG A 152 -12.99 -15.15 24.72
N GLY A 153 -12.37 -14.01 24.98
CA GLY A 153 -11.54 -13.69 26.14
C GLY A 153 -10.11 -13.34 25.72
N HIS A 154 -9.39 -12.71 26.64
CA HIS A 154 -8.00 -12.32 26.38
C HIS A 154 -7.07 -13.53 26.44
N ILE A 155 -6.00 -13.48 25.66
CA ILE A 155 -4.87 -14.38 25.80
C ILE A 155 -3.66 -13.51 26.16
N GLU A 156 -3.09 -13.76 27.32
CA GLU A 156 -1.83 -13.16 27.75
C GLU A 156 -0.79 -14.25 27.85
N VAL A 157 0.36 -14.07 27.21
CA VAL A 157 1.46 -15.01 27.26
C VAL A 157 2.52 -14.49 28.23
N VAL A 158 3.05 -15.39 29.05
CA VAL A 158 4.18 -15.13 29.94
C VAL A 158 5.24 -16.18 29.65
N THR A 159 6.51 -15.77 29.61
CA THR A 159 7.60 -16.69 29.32
C THR A 159 8.38 -17.12 30.56
N TRP A 160 8.87 -18.36 30.56
CA TRP A 160 9.71 -18.93 31.61
C TRP A 160 10.78 -19.89 31.04
N ASP A 161 11.66 -20.41 31.90
CA ASP A 161 12.75 -21.32 31.53
C ASP A 161 12.41 -22.80 31.78
N GLU A 162 11.12 -23.15 31.81
CA GLU A 162 10.65 -24.51 32.07
C GLU A 162 10.16 -25.21 30.78
N GLU A 163 10.48 -26.49 30.59
CA GLU A 163 10.05 -27.33 29.44
C GLU A 163 8.62 -27.86 29.60
N ARG A 164 7.71 -26.98 30.03
CA ARG A 164 6.28 -27.25 30.13
C ARG A 164 5.50 -25.99 29.78
N PHE A 165 4.25 -26.17 29.41
CA PHE A 165 3.30 -25.06 29.40
C PHE A 165 2.38 -25.15 30.62
N GLN A 166 1.86 -24.01 31.02
CA GLN A 166 0.74 -23.92 31.97
C GLN A 166 -0.25 -22.88 31.45
N ALA A 167 -1.50 -23.28 31.28
CA ALA A 167 -2.60 -22.40 30.90
C ALA A 167 -3.53 -22.21 32.10
N ASP A 168 -3.48 -21.03 32.71
CA ASP A 168 -4.40 -20.63 33.78
C ASP A 168 -5.64 -19.99 33.14
N VAL A 169 -6.78 -20.66 33.28
CA VAL A 169 -8.03 -20.26 32.63
C VAL A 169 -8.97 -19.64 33.66
N HIS A 170 -9.34 -18.38 33.45
CA HIS A 170 -10.43 -17.72 34.13
C HIS A 170 -11.68 -17.75 33.25
N LEU A 171 -12.60 -18.67 33.54
CA LEU A 171 -13.86 -18.82 32.85
C LEU A 171 -14.94 -17.96 33.53
N THR A 172 -15.56 -17.07 32.75
CA THR A 172 -16.82 -16.39 33.12
C THR A 172 -17.95 -16.95 32.27
N VAL A 173 -19.00 -17.46 32.92
CA VAL A 173 -20.25 -17.86 32.28
C VAL A 173 -21.38 -16.96 32.76
N LYS A 174 -22.11 -16.36 31.83
CA LYS A 174 -23.35 -15.63 32.12
C LYS A 174 -24.55 -16.42 31.61
N SER A 175 -25.60 -16.57 32.41
CA SER A 175 -26.86 -17.22 32.02
C SER A 175 -28.08 -16.56 32.68
N ARG A 176 -29.29 -17.07 32.39
CA ARG A 176 -30.56 -16.59 32.94
C ARG A 176 -30.78 -17.07 34.37
N ASP A 177 -30.24 -18.23 34.70
CA ASP A 177 -30.33 -18.88 35.99
C ASP A 177 -28.98 -19.43 36.46
N GLU A 178 -28.82 -19.55 37.77
CA GLU A 178 -27.56 -19.97 38.43
C GLU A 178 -27.23 -21.44 38.20
N GLU A 179 -28.25 -22.30 38.15
CA GLU A 179 -28.08 -23.73 37.91
C GLU A 179 -27.50 -24.00 36.52
N THR A 180 -28.05 -23.36 35.49
CA THR A 180 -27.55 -23.43 34.11
C THR A 180 -26.16 -22.81 34.01
N ALA A 181 -25.93 -21.63 34.60
CA ALA A 181 -24.61 -20.99 34.60
C ALA A 181 -23.53 -21.91 35.21
N GLN A 182 -23.82 -22.54 36.35
CA GLN A 182 -22.89 -23.44 37.04
C GLN A 182 -22.66 -24.73 36.25
N SER A 183 -23.72 -25.38 35.77
CA SER A 183 -23.63 -26.59 34.95
C SER A 183 -22.81 -26.35 33.67
N CYS A 184 -23.03 -25.21 33.02
CA CYS A 184 -22.25 -24.77 31.86
C CYS A 184 -20.79 -24.50 32.22
N ALA A 185 -20.52 -23.84 33.35
CA ALA A 185 -19.17 -23.58 33.82
C ALA A 185 -18.39 -24.88 34.14
N ASP A 186 -19.05 -25.86 34.73
CA ASP A 186 -18.46 -27.16 35.08
C ASP A 186 -18.15 -28.01 33.84
N ALA A 187 -18.95 -27.86 32.78
CA ALA A 187 -18.81 -28.62 31.53
C ALA A 187 -17.74 -28.07 30.57
N VAL A 188 -17.30 -26.82 30.73
CA VAL A 188 -16.22 -26.26 29.90
C VAL A 188 -14.88 -26.91 30.27
N GLN A 189 -14.13 -27.32 29.25
CA GLN A 189 -12.81 -27.95 29.39
C GLN A 189 -11.85 -27.37 28.37
N LEU A 190 -10.55 -27.42 28.66
CA LEU A 190 -9.49 -27.13 27.69
C LEU A 190 -8.78 -28.44 27.37
N LEU A 191 -9.13 -29.06 26.23
CA LEU A 191 -8.55 -30.34 25.84
C LEU A 191 -7.18 -30.16 25.22
N GLN A 192 -6.25 -31.02 25.62
CA GLN A 192 -4.92 -31.11 25.07
C GLN A 192 -4.91 -32.20 23.98
N GLU A 193 -4.54 -31.83 22.76
CA GLU A 193 -4.45 -32.73 21.62
C GLU A 193 -2.99 -32.76 21.13
N PRO A 194 -2.18 -33.73 21.61
CA PRO A 194 -0.80 -33.89 21.17
C PRO A 194 -0.75 -34.38 19.73
N GLY A 195 0.05 -33.72 18.90
CA GLY A 195 0.41 -34.13 17.56
C GLY A 195 1.92 -34.31 17.40
N ASP A 196 2.36 -34.64 16.20
CA ASP A 196 3.79 -34.74 15.87
C ASP A 196 4.39 -33.33 15.77
N GLY A 197 5.17 -32.92 16.76
CA GLY A 197 5.81 -31.59 16.82
C GLY A 197 4.88 -30.41 17.12
N ARG A 198 3.61 -30.65 17.46
CA ARG A 198 2.60 -29.64 17.79
C ARG A 198 1.73 -30.08 18.96
N LEU A 199 1.36 -29.15 19.83
CA LEU A 199 0.33 -29.33 20.85
C LEU A 199 -0.82 -28.38 20.57
N THR A 200 -2.06 -28.90 20.49
CA THR A 200 -3.25 -28.06 20.33
C THR A 200 -4.03 -28.00 21.64
N LEU A 201 -4.31 -26.79 22.10
CA LEU A 201 -5.21 -26.51 23.22
C LEU A 201 -6.57 -26.09 22.66
N ARG A 202 -7.57 -26.96 22.84
CA ARG A 202 -8.91 -26.79 22.28
C ARG A 202 -9.95 -26.58 23.38
N PRO A 203 -10.50 -25.35 23.55
CA PRO A 203 -11.63 -25.13 24.43
C PRO A 203 -12.86 -25.89 23.92
N VAL A 204 -13.45 -26.72 24.79
CA VAL A 204 -14.69 -27.47 24.54
C VAL A 204 -15.78 -26.90 25.40
N PHE A 205 -16.89 -26.54 24.76
CA PHE A 205 -18.08 -25.97 25.38
C PHE A 205 -19.23 -26.99 25.36
N PRO A 206 -20.14 -26.98 26.35
CA PRO A 206 -21.31 -27.84 26.35
C PRO A 206 -22.26 -27.55 25.17
N LYS A 207 -23.11 -28.53 24.83
CA LYS A 207 -24.19 -28.36 23.84
C LYS A 207 -25.27 -27.42 24.43
N GLY A 208 -25.88 -26.56 23.59
CA GLY A 208 -26.88 -25.57 24.04
C GLY A 208 -26.33 -24.17 24.27
N LYS A 209 -25.45 -23.68 23.38
CA LYS A 209 -24.76 -22.38 23.51
C LYS A 209 -25.68 -21.14 23.54
N GLU A 210 -26.97 -21.29 23.25
CA GLU A 210 -27.92 -20.17 23.16
C GLU A 210 -28.36 -19.64 24.52
N ASP A 211 -28.26 -20.46 25.58
CA ASP A 211 -28.73 -20.10 26.93
C ASP A 211 -27.63 -19.53 27.85
N ALA A 212 -26.39 -19.42 27.35
CA ALA A 212 -25.27 -18.89 28.13
C ALA A 212 -24.19 -18.21 27.28
N SER A 213 -23.63 -17.13 27.80
CA SER A 213 -22.46 -16.45 27.25
C SER A 213 -21.19 -16.90 27.97
N TYR A 214 -20.14 -17.20 27.20
CA TYR A 214 -18.87 -17.68 27.70
C TYR A 214 -17.75 -16.69 27.38
N ARG A 215 -16.86 -16.47 28.35
CA ARG A 215 -15.60 -15.73 28.21
C ARG A 215 -14.50 -16.50 28.92
N LEU A 216 -13.43 -16.81 28.20
CA LEU A 216 -12.28 -17.56 28.68
C LEU A 216 -11.06 -16.65 28.61
N ASP A 217 -10.69 -16.07 29.73
CA ASP A 217 -9.47 -15.30 29.84
C ASP A 217 -8.33 -16.27 30.19
N ILE A 218 -7.27 -16.33 29.37
CA ILE A 218 -6.22 -17.35 29.46
C ILE A 218 -4.87 -16.68 29.67
N LEU A 219 -4.22 -16.99 30.78
CA LEU A 219 -2.82 -16.66 31.04
C LEU A 219 -1.97 -17.90 30.72
N LEU A 220 -1.12 -17.78 29.70
CA LEU A 220 -0.37 -18.89 29.13
C LEU A 220 1.12 -18.74 29.44
N HIS A 221 1.63 -19.58 30.34
CA HIS A 221 3.04 -19.68 30.65
C HIS A 221 3.74 -20.69 29.72
N VAL A 222 4.77 -20.26 29.00
CA VAL A 222 5.46 -21.07 27.98
C VAL A 222 6.97 -20.78 27.92
N PRO A 223 7.81 -21.71 27.43
CA PRO A 223 9.21 -21.41 27.13
C PRO A 223 9.35 -20.41 25.98
N ARG A 224 10.36 -19.52 26.05
CA ARG A 224 10.64 -18.48 25.03
C ARG A 224 10.95 -19.04 23.63
N ARG A 225 11.41 -20.28 23.57
CA ARG A 225 11.79 -20.97 22.33
C ARG A 225 10.58 -21.57 21.59
N LEU A 226 9.39 -21.51 22.16
CA LEU A 226 8.22 -22.15 21.59
C LEU A 226 7.74 -21.40 20.33
N ARG A 227 7.32 -22.14 19.29
CA ARG A 227 6.55 -21.55 18.19
C ARG A 227 5.12 -21.38 18.63
N LEU A 228 4.56 -20.18 18.43
CA LEU A 228 3.20 -19.87 18.89
C LEU A 228 2.24 -19.72 17.72
N ASN A 229 1.08 -20.34 17.83
CA ASN A 229 -0.03 -20.19 16.90
C ASN A 229 -1.30 -19.85 17.68
N LEU A 230 -1.52 -18.57 17.91
CA LEU A 230 -2.55 -18.10 18.83
C LEU A 230 -3.65 -17.37 18.06
N HIS A 231 -4.89 -17.78 18.30
CA HIS A 231 -6.06 -17.16 17.70
C HIS A 231 -7.04 -16.71 18.78
N THR A 232 -7.46 -15.45 18.71
CA THR A 232 -8.59 -14.93 19.48
C THR A 232 -9.62 -14.24 18.60
N SER A 233 -10.91 -14.54 18.77
CA SER A 233 -11.95 -13.82 18.03
C SER A 233 -12.43 -12.56 18.77
N HIS A 234 -12.39 -12.53 20.10
CA HIS A 234 -12.81 -11.39 20.90
C HIS A 234 -11.98 -11.28 22.18
N GLY A 235 -11.08 -10.32 22.24
CA GLY A 235 -10.21 -10.10 23.39
C GLY A 235 -8.83 -9.64 22.93
N ASP A 236 -8.06 -9.13 23.88
CA ASP A 236 -6.70 -8.72 23.60
C ASP A 236 -5.78 -9.95 23.51
N LEU A 237 -4.80 -9.90 22.62
CA LEU A 237 -3.76 -10.90 22.46
C LEU A 237 -2.42 -10.23 22.77
N VAL A 238 -1.83 -10.58 23.90
CA VAL A 238 -0.56 -10.00 24.37
C VAL A 238 0.49 -11.10 24.40
N VAL A 239 1.54 -10.91 23.60
CA VAL A 239 2.65 -11.84 23.46
C VAL A 239 3.95 -11.10 23.75
N PRO A 240 4.77 -11.57 24.70
CA PRO A 240 6.05 -10.96 25.03
C PRO A 240 7.08 -11.33 23.96
N GLU A 241 8.35 -11.01 24.21
CA GLU A 241 9.43 -11.41 23.30
C GLU A 241 9.60 -12.94 23.20
N MET A 242 9.64 -13.44 21.95
CA MET A 242 9.85 -14.86 21.62
C MET A 242 11.15 -15.07 20.83
N GLU A 243 11.76 -16.26 20.91
CA GLU A 243 12.97 -16.59 20.14
C GLU A 243 12.66 -17.18 18.76
N ASN A 244 11.46 -17.73 18.58
CA ASN A 244 11.05 -18.43 17.36
C ASN A 244 9.77 -17.83 16.77
N ASP A 245 9.35 -18.39 15.64
CA ASP A 245 8.24 -17.88 14.83
C ASP A 245 6.93 -17.79 15.61
N VAL A 246 6.18 -16.74 15.30
CA VAL A 246 4.86 -16.48 15.88
C VAL A 246 3.82 -16.27 14.78
N VAL A 247 2.69 -16.94 14.93
CA VAL A 247 1.50 -16.77 14.10
C VAL A 247 0.36 -16.33 15.00
N LEU A 248 -0.09 -15.08 14.85
CA LEU A 248 -1.06 -14.45 15.73
C LEU A 248 -2.26 -13.99 14.92
N SER A 249 -3.45 -14.39 15.35
CA SER A 249 -4.70 -14.01 14.72
C SER A 249 -5.67 -13.38 15.72
N GLY A 250 -6.17 -12.18 15.44
CA GLY A 250 -7.16 -11.48 16.26
C GLY A 250 -8.32 -10.95 15.43
N HIS A 251 -9.55 -10.96 15.93
CA HIS A 251 -10.69 -10.39 15.18
C HIS A 251 -11.36 -9.17 15.82
N HIS A 252 -11.31 -9.05 17.14
CA HIS A 252 -11.75 -7.87 17.88
C HIS A 252 -10.90 -7.73 19.14
N GLY A 253 -10.22 -6.60 19.30
CA GLY A 253 -9.35 -6.34 20.46
C GLY A 253 -8.04 -5.70 20.04
N LYS A 254 -7.07 -5.63 20.94
CA LYS A 254 -5.70 -5.22 20.60
C LYS A 254 -4.80 -6.43 20.47
N LEU A 255 -3.96 -6.43 19.46
CA LEU A 255 -2.85 -7.38 19.32
C LEU A 255 -1.56 -6.66 19.68
N HIS A 256 -0.85 -7.16 20.67
CA HIS A 256 0.46 -6.65 21.06
C HIS A 256 1.47 -7.79 21.04
N LEU A 257 2.46 -7.67 20.17
CA LEU A 257 3.66 -8.51 20.15
C LEU A 257 4.86 -7.64 20.53
N GLU A 258 5.50 -7.94 21.66
CA GLU A 258 6.70 -7.21 22.11
C GLU A 258 7.89 -7.48 21.18
N GLY A 259 8.03 -8.71 20.67
CA GLY A 259 8.99 -9.02 19.62
C GLY A 259 9.15 -10.50 19.33
N THR A 260 9.87 -10.82 18.26
CA THR A 260 10.36 -12.17 17.99
C THR A 260 11.72 -12.13 17.31
N SER A 261 12.59 -13.10 17.57
CA SER A 261 13.81 -13.31 16.78
C SER A 261 13.57 -14.04 15.46
N GLY A 262 12.41 -14.71 15.30
CA GLY A 262 12.01 -15.42 14.09
C GLY A 262 11.05 -14.61 13.21
N ASP A 263 10.27 -15.33 12.40
CA ASP A 263 9.25 -14.78 11.52
C ASP A 263 7.95 -14.47 12.27
N ALA A 264 7.21 -13.47 11.78
CA ALA A 264 5.91 -13.09 12.34
C ALA A 264 4.82 -13.10 11.26
N GLY A 265 3.80 -13.94 11.46
CA GLY A 265 2.55 -13.94 10.70
C GLY A 265 1.42 -13.35 11.52
N ILE A 266 0.89 -12.19 11.11
CA ILE A 266 -0.13 -11.47 11.86
C ILE A 266 -1.38 -11.28 10.98
N ASP A 267 -2.52 -11.72 11.49
CA ASP A 267 -3.83 -11.49 10.88
C ASP A 267 -4.75 -10.82 11.90
N HIS A 268 -5.09 -9.55 11.68
CA HIS A 268 -5.90 -8.81 12.61
C HIS A 268 -7.06 -8.07 11.96
N HIS A 269 -8.26 -8.32 12.46
CA HIS A 269 -9.44 -7.53 12.17
C HIS A 269 -9.79 -6.65 13.38
N HIS A 270 -10.27 -5.43 13.13
CA HIS A 270 -10.87 -4.51 14.10
C HIS A 270 -10.12 -4.29 15.42
N GLY A 271 -9.36 -3.19 15.49
CA GLY A 271 -8.70 -2.76 16.71
C GLY A 271 -7.36 -2.10 16.47
N GLY A 272 -6.35 -2.54 17.22
CA GLY A 272 -4.99 -2.00 17.11
C GLY A 272 -3.96 -3.13 17.13
N VAL A 273 -2.95 -3.01 16.28
CA VAL A 273 -1.82 -3.92 16.18
C VAL A 273 -0.57 -3.14 16.57
N VAL A 274 0.11 -3.59 17.62
CA VAL A 274 1.40 -3.07 18.06
C VAL A 274 2.41 -4.20 17.93
N LEU A 275 3.40 -4.00 17.06
CA LEU A 275 4.50 -4.95 16.85
C LEU A 275 5.80 -4.27 17.24
N GLY A 276 6.55 -4.89 18.14
CA GLY A 276 7.92 -4.48 18.44
C GLY A 276 8.90 -4.98 17.39
N ARG A 277 10.03 -5.54 17.83
CA ARG A 277 11.10 -5.97 16.93
C ARG A 277 10.84 -7.38 16.38
N ILE A 278 10.93 -7.54 15.08
CA ILE A 278 10.84 -8.82 14.36
C ILE A 278 12.19 -9.11 13.70
N GLY A 279 12.84 -10.18 14.13
CA GLY A 279 14.17 -10.59 13.68
C GLY A 279 14.19 -11.22 12.29
N GLY A 280 13.12 -11.88 11.89
CA GLY A 280 12.92 -12.43 10.55
C GLY A 280 12.00 -11.58 9.68
N LYS A 281 11.12 -12.24 8.93
CA LYS A 281 10.16 -11.65 8.00
C LYS A 281 8.82 -11.37 8.66
N LEU A 282 8.13 -10.34 8.18
CA LEU A 282 6.77 -10.00 8.59
C LEU A 282 5.78 -10.23 7.44
N ALA A 283 4.73 -11.01 7.70
CA ALA A 283 3.52 -11.04 6.91
C ALA A 283 2.36 -10.50 7.76
N LEU A 284 1.81 -9.35 7.38
CA LEU A 284 0.76 -8.66 8.13
C LEU A 284 -0.48 -8.44 7.26
N ASN A 285 -1.62 -8.96 7.70
CA ASN A 285 -2.93 -8.61 7.19
C ASN A 285 -3.71 -7.85 8.27
N ALA A 286 -4.06 -6.59 8.01
CA ALA A 286 -4.78 -5.73 8.93
C ALA A 286 -6.05 -5.18 8.29
N HIS A 287 -7.21 -5.50 8.85
CA HIS A 287 -8.50 -5.05 8.35
C HIS A 287 -9.20 -4.22 9.44
N HIS A 288 -9.43 -2.93 9.17
CA HIS A 288 -10.01 -1.98 10.12
C HIS A 288 -9.21 -1.87 11.43
N ALA A 289 -7.88 -1.98 11.32
CA ALA A 289 -6.97 -1.94 12.46
C ALA A 289 -5.84 -0.95 12.23
N GLY A 290 -5.56 -0.13 13.25
CA GLY A 290 -4.37 0.71 13.25
C GLY A 290 -3.13 -0.14 13.51
N VAL A 291 -2.08 0.03 12.71
CA VAL A 291 -0.82 -0.70 12.81
C VAL A 291 0.28 0.25 13.25
N THR A 292 0.99 -0.13 14.32
CA THR A 292 2.25 0.48 14.71
C THR A 292 3.29 -0.60 14.81
N MET A 293 4.33 -0.51 13.99
CA MET A 293 5.41 -1.48 13.92
C MET A 293 6.75 -0.79 14.14
N ASP A 294 7.53 -1.31 15.07
CA ASP A 294 8.83 -0.75 15.47
C ASP A 294 9.95 -1.11 14.50
N GLU A 295 10.24 -2.40 14.33
CA GLU A 295 11.34 -2.84 13.46
C GLU A 295 11.10 -4.22 12.88
N VAL A 296 11.33 -4.35 11.57
CA VAL A 296 11.52 -5.65 10.88
C VAL A 296 12.93 -5.67 10.33
N VAL A 297 13.71 -6.67 10.69
CA VAL A 297 15.12 -6.77 10.28
C VAL A 297 15.24 -7.19 8.82
N GLU A 298 14.37 -8.10 8.37
CA GLU A 298 14.34 -8.55 6.98
C GLU A 298 13.20 -7.88 6.19
N GLU A 299 12.36 -8.67 5.54
CA GLU A 299 11.32 -8.22 4.62
C GLU A 299 9.97 -8.06 5.32
N ALA A 300 9.21 -7.05 4.92
CA ALA A 300 7.85 -6.81 5.40
C ALA A 300 6.85 -6.83 4.25
N ASN A 301 5.83 -7.68 4.35
CA ASN A 301 4.67 -7.70 3.47
C ASN A 301 3.43 -7.29 4.26
N VAL A 302 2.85 -6.14 3.90
CA VAL A 302 1.74 -5.52 4.64
C VAL A 302 0.55 -5.33 3.73
N ASN A 303 -0.56 -5.99 4.04
CA ASN A 303 -1.87 -5.73 3.46
C ASN A 303 -2.76 -5.07 4.50
N ALA A 304 -3.26 -3.87 4.18
CA ALA A 304 -4.04 -3.09 5.12
C ALA A 304 -5.29 -2.50 4.46
N HIS A 305 -6.44 -2.73 5.07
CA HIS A 305 -7.72 -2.20 4.62
C HIS A 305 -8.35 -1.41 5.76
N HIS A 306 -8.32 -0.09 5.66
CA HIS A 306 -8.76 0.83 6.72
C HIS A 306 -7.92 0.74 8.02
N GLY A 307 -7.57 1.91 8.56
CA GLY A 307 -6.67 2.04 9.72
C GLY A 307 -5.32 2.61 9.30
N GLY A 308 -4.72 3.46 10.15
CA GLY A 308 -3.42 4.06 9.89
C GLY A 308 -2.30 3.02 10.05
N ILE A 309 -1.26 3.12 9.22
CA ILE A 309 -0.09 2.25 9.23
C ILE A 309 1.12 3.13 9.51
N THR A 310 1.81 2.87 10.62
CA THR A 310 3.08 3.51 10.95
C THR A 310 4.15 2.44 11.08
N LEU A 311 5.13 2.48 10.17
CA LEU A 311 6.28 1.56 10.12
C LEU A 311 7.54 2.39 10.41
N ARG A 312 8.22 2.10 11.52
CA ARG A 312 9.42 2.88 11.88
C ARG A 312 10.65 2.41 11.10
N ARG A 313 11.03 1.13 11.14
CA ARG A 313 12.22 0.63 10.42
C ARG A 313 11.99 -0.72 9.74
N ILE A 314 12.45 -0.83 8.50
CA ILE A 314 12.49 -2.08 7.73
C ILE A 314 13.91 -2.25 7.17
N GLY A 315 14.63 -3.28 7.62
CA GLY A 315 16.01 -3.56 7.22
C GLY A 315 16.13 -4.21 5.83
N GLY A 316 15.07 -4.81 5.32
CA GLY A 316 14.99 -5.37 3.98
C GLY A 316 13.95 -4.65 3.10
N ASN A 317 13.28 -5.44 2.25
CA ASN A 317 12.29 -4.93 1.29
C ASN A 317 10.92 -4.72 1.96
N LEU A 318 10.21 -3.69 1.49
CA LEU A 318 8.80 -3.42 1.85
C LEU A 318 7.90 -3.68 0.64
N SER A 319 6.93 -4.58 0.79
CA SER A 319 5.77 -4.70 -0.08
C SER A 319 4.53 -4.27 0.70
N LEU A 320 3.82 -3.26 0.21
CA LEU A 320 2.65 -2.73 0.89
C LEU A 320 1.47 -2.52 -0.07
N ASN A 321 0.33 -3.07 0.32
CA ASN A 321 -0.94 -2.81 -0.32
C ASN A 321 -1.92 -2.20 0.70
N SER A 322 -2.34 -0.96 0.45
CA SER A 322 -3.26 -0.24 1.32
C SER A 322 -4.52 0.21 0.59
N HIS A 323 -5.66 0.06 1.27
CA HIS A 323 -6.95 0.54 0.81
C HIS A 323 -7.62 1.36 1.91
N HIS A 324 -7.82 2.66 1.66
CA HIS A 324 -8.35 3.63 2.64
C HIS A 324 -7.53 3.70 3.96
N ALA A 325 -6.22 3.46 3.88
CA ALA A 325 -5.33 3.40 5.03
C ALA A 325 -4.16 4.38 4.83
N PRO A 326 -4.04 5.45 5.66
CA PRO A 326 -2.85 6.31 5.68
C PRO A 326 -1.59 5.50 5.97
N LEU A 327 -0.52 5.74 5.22
CA LEU A 327 0.78 5.10 5.40
C LEU A 327 1.83 6.15 5.80
N GLU A 328 2.55 5.87 6.88
CA GLU A 328 3.81 6.52 7.22
C GLU A 328 4.90 5.45 7.37
N ALA A 329 5.92 5.48 6.51
CA ALA A 329 7.12 4.66 6.65
C ALA A 329 8.34 5.57 6.84
N GLN A 330 9.03 5.43 7.96
CA GLN A 330 10.15 6.31 8.30
C GLN A 330 11.46 5.88 7.65
N GLU A 331 11.81 4.60 7.74
CA GLU A 331 13.10 4.10 7.26
C GLU A 331 12.93 2.71 6.59
N VAL A 332 13.30 2.61 5.32
CA VAL A 332 13.36 1.35 4.57
C VAL A 332 14.75 1.20 3.95
N HIS A 333 15.48 0.15 4.31
CA HIS A 333 16.86 -0.07 3.84
C HIS A 333 16.91 -0.78 2.49
N GLY A 334 15.91 -1.59 2.16
CA GLY A 334 15.77 -2.25 0.87
C GLY A 334 14.93 -1.45 -0.13
N THR A 335 14.32 -2.16 -1.07
CA THR A 335 13.37 -1.61 -2.04
C THR A 335 11.97 -1.48 -1.43
N ALA A 336 11.17 -0.53 -1.94
CA ALA A 336 9.78 -0.38 -1.51
C ALA A 336 8.81 -0.43 -2.71
N VAL A 337 7.81 -1.30 -2.63
CA VAL A 337 6.71 -1.40 -3.58
C VAL A 337 5.41 -1.10 -2.85
N ILE A 338 4.78 0.04 -3.19
CA ILE A 338 3.61 0.55 -2.49
C ILE A 338 2.46 0.73 -3.48
N ASN A 339 1.35 0.05 -3.20
CA ASN A 339 0.08 0.23 -3.87
C ASN A 339 -0.90 0.83 -2.86
N SER A 340 -1.31 2.08 -3.06
CA SER A 340 -2.27 2.77 -2.20
C SER A 340 -3.50 3.20 -2.97
N HIS A 341 -4.68 2.93 -2.40
CA HIS A 341 -5.95 3.42 -2.88
C HIS A 341 -6.58 4.31 -1.79
N HIS A 342 -6.74 5.60 -2.09
CA HIS A 342 -7.32 6.64 -1.21
C HIS A 342 -6.58 7.03 0.08
N GLY A 343 -5.60 6.28 0.57
CA GLY A 343 -4.80 6.66 1.73
C GLY A 343 -3.59 7.53 1.35
N PRO A 344 -3.26 8.60 2.10
CA PRO A 344 -2.01 9.32 1.88
C PRO A 344 -0.80 8.41 2.13
N VAL A 345 0.28 8.64 1.39
CA VAL A 345 1.53 7.89 1.48
C VAL A 345 2.63 8.88 1.86
N ASN A 346 3.22 8.69 3.03
CA ASN A 346 4.38 9.45 3.49
C ASN A 346 5.57 8.49 3.66
N LEU A 347 6.64 8.72 2.89
CA LEU A 347 7.90 7.98 2.96
C LEU A 347 9.03 8.94 3.30
N ARG A 348 9.63 8.81 4.48
CA ARG A 348 10.73 9.70 4.85
C ARG A 348 12.04 9.29 4.19
N GLN A 349 12.50 8.07 4.43
CA GLN A 349 13.77 7.62 3.89
C GLN A 349 13.69 6.19 3.36
N VAL A 350 14.04 6.02 2.08
CA VAL A 350 14.21 4.69 1.47
C VAL A 350 15.57 4.62 0.79
N LEU A 351 16.43 3.70 1.20
CA LEU A 351 17.79 3.59 0.66
C LEU A 351 17.81 2.95 -0.74
N GLY A 352 16.87 2.04 -1.02
CA GLY A 352 16.76 1.35 -2.30
C GLY A 352 15.83 2.04 -3.32
N ASP A 353 15.47 1.28 -4.35
CA ASP A 353 14.51 1.71 -5.36
C ASP A 353 13.07 1.70 -4.84
N VAL A 354 12.26 2.63 -5.34
CA VAL A 354 10.87 2.79 -4.94
C VAL A 354 9.92 2.73 -6.13
N THR A 355 8.86 1.95 -6.00
CA THR A 355 7.71 1.96 -6.90
C THR A 355 6.45 2.32 -6.11
N VAL A 356 5.81 3.43 -6.46
CA VAL A 356 4.55 3.88 -5.86
C VAL A 356 3.45 3.92 -6.91
N ASN A 357 2.32 3.30 -6.61
CA ASN A 357 1.07 3.43 -7.35
C ASN A 357 -0.03 3.97 -6.41
N SER A 358 -0.40 5.24 -6.59
CA SER A 358 -1.44 5.92 -5.84
C SER A 358 -2.58 6.38 -6.75
N HIS A 359 -3.83 6.30 -6.29
CA HIS A 359 -4.99 6.71 -7.11
C HIS A 359 -5.73 7.96 -6.63
N HIS A 360 -5.58 8.34 -5.36
CA HIS A 360 -6.36 9.44 -4.76
C HIS A 360 -5.70 10.05 -3.51
N GLY A 361 -4.77 9.33 -2.86
CA GLY A 361 -4.05 9.83 -1.69
C GLY A 361 -2.87 10.70 -2.11
N ALA A 362 -2.60 11.76 -1.34
CA ALA A 362 -1.38 12.55 -1.48
C ALA A 362 -0.14 11.65 -1.28
N VAL A 363 0.93 11.96 -2.01
CA VAL A 363 2.21 11.25 -1.91
C VAL A 363 3.29 12.25 -1.49
N GLU A 364 3.89 12.02 -0.34
CA GLU A 364 5.00 12.80 0.21
C GLU A 364 6.20 11.87 0.37
N ILE A 365 7.33 12.25 -0.25
CA ILE A 365 8.56 11.46 -0.22
C ILE A 365 9.75 12.39 0.05
N ASP A 366 10.49 12.16 1.13
CA ASP A 366 11.60 13.06 1.50
C ASP A 366 12.95 12.65 0.90
N ASP A 367 13.34 11.36 0.96
CA ASP A 367 14.63 10.93 0.43
C ASP A 367 14.60 9.50 -0.10
N ILE A 368 14.95 9.36 -1.39
CA ILE A 368 15.15 8.08 -2.06
C ILE A 368 16.63 7.96 -2.45
N GLY A 369 17.31 6.94 -1.92
CA GLY A 369 18.69 6.59 -2.28
C GLY A 369 18.83 5.91 -3.64
N GLY A 370 17.77 5.22 -4.10
CA GLY A 370 17.67 4.60 -5.42
C GLY A 370 16.91 5.43 -6.44
N SER A 371 16.28 4.73 -7.38
CA SER A 371 15.41 5.28 -8.42
C SER A 371 13.95 5.25 -8.01
N LEU A 372 13.14 6.18 -8.53
CA LEU A 372 11.72 6.29 -8.24
C LEU A 372 10.88 6.05 -9.49
N ARG A 373 9.97 5.08 -9.42
CA ARG A 373 8.86 4.90 -10.35
C ARG A 373 7.55 5.29 -9.67
N LEU A 374 6.93 6.35 -10.14
CA LEU A 374 5.67 6.86 -9.60
C LEU A 374 4.55 6.78 -10.65
N ALA A 375 3.41 6.23 -10.25
CA ALA A 375 2.13 6.43 -10.90
C ALA A 375 1.16 7.01 -9.87
N SER A 376 0.68 8.23 -10.09
CA SER A 376 -0.30 8.89 -9.23
C SER A 376 -1.48 9.42 -10.05
N ASN A 377 -2.69 9.28 -9.51
CA ASN A 377 -3.87 9.95 -10.02
C ASN A 377 -4.47 10.81 -8.90
N HIS A 378 -4.93 12.02 -9.20
CA HIS A 378 -5.73 12.89 -8.33
C HIS A 378 -5.15 13.37 -6.99
N GLY A 379 -4.16 12.68 -6.40
CA GLY A 379 -3.46 13.08 -5.19
C GLY A 379 -2.25 13.95 -5.51
N GLY A 380 -2.08 15.06 -4.79
CA GLY A 380 -0.88 15.90 -4.92
C GLY A 380 0.37 15.10 -4.58
N VAL A 381 1.45 15.34 -5.32
CA VAL A 381 2.72 14.65 -5.14
C VAL A 381 3.79 15.68 -4.80
N ASN A 382 4.47 15.47 -3.68
CA ASN A 382 5.64 16.23 -3.29
C ASN A 382 6.82 15.27 -3.04
N ILE A 383 7.90 15.44 -3.79
CA ILE A 383 9.11 14.63 -3.68
C ILE A 383 10.30 15.58 -3.47
N ARG A 384 10.96 15.46 -2.34
CA ARG A 384 12.10 16.34 -2.03
C ARG A 384 13.37 15.89 -2.76
N GLN A 385 13.72 14.60 -2.70
CA GLN A 385 14.97 14.13 -3.31
C GLN A 385 14.88 12.69 -3.84
N VAL A 386 15.40 12.50 -5.05
CA VAL A 386 15.67 11.18 -5.63
C VAL A 386 17.12 11.13 -6.07
N SER A 387 17.93 10.24 -5.50
CA SER A 387 19.36 10.15 -5.83
C SER A 387 19.61 9.46 -7.18
N GLY A 388 18.71 8.55 -7.59
CA GLY A 388 18.74 7.82 -8.85
C GLY A 388 17.92 8.47 -9.96
N ASP A 389 17.35 7.62 -10.83
CA ASP A 389 16.51 8.05 -11.95
C ASP A 389 15.04 8.22 -11.50
N LEU A 390 14.33 9.13 -12.14
CA LEU A 390 12.90 9.37 -11.92
C LEU A 390 12.09 8.98 -13.15
N SER A 391 11.04 8.18 -12.95
CA SER A 391 9.97 7.95 -13.92
C SER A 391 8.62 8.23 -13.27
N ALA A 392 7.99 9.36 -13.61
CA ALA A 392 6.73 9.79 -13.03
C ALA A 392 5.61 9.82 -14.07
N ARG A 393 4.46 9.25 -13.72
CA ARG A 393 3.18 9.42 -14.41
C ARG A 393 2.19 10.02 -13.44
N ASN A 394 1.67 11.21 -13.75
CA ASN A 394 0.78 11.93 -12.84
C ASN A 394 -0.40 12.57 -13.57
N SER A 395 -1.59 12.53 -12.96
CA SER A 395 -2.79 13.15 -13.52
C SER A 395 -3.56 13.97 -12.49
N HIS A 396 -4.10 15.11 -12.93
CA HIS A 396 -5.07 15.97 -12.23
C HIS A 396 -4.61 16.78 -11.01
N ALA A 397 -3.61 16.34 -10.24
CA ALA A 397 -3.07 17.09 -9.10
C ALA A 397 -1.61 17.49 -9.33
N GLY A 398 -1.14 18.55 -8.67
CA GLY A 398 0.23 19.05 -8.88
C GLY A 398 1.31 18.02 -8.56
N LEU A 399 2.40 18.06 -9.33
CA LEU A 399 3.62 17.29 -9.10
C LEU A 399 4.76 18.25 -8.83
N CYS A 400 5.26 18.24 -7.59
CA CYS A 400 6.43 19.00 -7.15
C CYS A 400 7.56 18.02 -6.87
N ILE A 401 8.72 18.23 -7.50
CA ILE A 401 9.94 17.45 -7.27
C ILE A 401 11.09 18.43 -7.11
N GLU A 402 11.74 18.49 -5.94
CA GLU A 402 12.79 19.48 -5.72
C GLU A 402 14.12 19.08 -6.37
N SER A 403 14.51 17.80 -6.34
CA SER A 403 15.79 17.35 -6.90
C SER A 403 15.82 15.90 -7.39
N VAL A 404 16.53 15.68 -8.51
CA VAL A 404 16.81 14.35 -9.10
C VAL A 404 18.30 14.22 -9.43
N GLY A 405 18.94 13.21 -8.87
CA GLY A 405 20.39 12.98 -8.94
C GLY A 405 20.88 12.44 -10.28
N ARG A 406 19.98 11.88 -11.11
CA ARG A 406 20.26 11.42 -12.48
C ARG A 406 19.25 11.99 -13.47
N SER A 407 18.56 11.15 -14.25
CA SER A 407 17.65 11.59 -15.30
C SER A 407 16.20 11.53 -14.85
N ALA A 408 15.36 12.37 -15.43
CA ALA A 408 13.93 12.47 -15.14
C ALA A 408 13.09 12.28 -16.41
N VAL A 409 12.14 11.35 -16.36
CA VAL A 409 11.10 11.16 -17.38
C VAL A 409 9.75 11.37 -16.73
N VAL A 410 9.06 12.44 -17.12
CA VAL A 410 7.78 12.84 -16.53
C VAL A 410 6.70 12.92 -17.60
N HIS A 411 5.64 12.13 -17.43
CA HIS A 411 4.42 12.27 -18.22
C HIS A 411 3.32 12.79 -17.31
N HIS A 412 2.74 13.94 -17.62
CA HIS A 412 1.69 14.50 -16.80
C HIS A 412 0.52 15.09 -17.59
N THR A 413 -0.67 15.02 -17.00
CA THR A 413 -1.91 15.40 -17.69
C THR A 413 -2.81 16.19 -16.76
N HIS A 414 -3.32 17.35 -17.22
CA HIS A 414 -4.25 18.21 -16.47
C HIS A 414 -3.71 18.71 -15.11
N CYS A 415 -2.41 18.88 -14.94
CA CYS A 415 -1.79 19.31 -13.69
C CYS A 415 -0.54 20.15 -13.94
N ALA A 416 -0.17 20.98 -12.95
CA ALA A 416 1.09 21.70 -12.99
C ALA A 416 2.26 20.78 -12.59
N LEU A 417 3.40 20.99 -13.23
CA LEU A 417 4.68 20.37 -12.88
C LEU A 417 5.64 21.44 -12.38
N ASP A 418 6.21 21.22 -11.22
CA ASP A 418 7.40 21.93 -10.75
C ASP A 418 8.50 20.89 -10.55
N LEU A 419 9.50 20.90 -11.43
CA LEU A 419 10.67 20.04 -11.37
C LEU A 419 11.88 20.93 -11.14
N GLY A 420 12.48 20.84 -9.97
CA GLY A 420 13.66 21.61 -9.58
C GLY A 420 14.94 21.16 -10.29
N GLU A 421 15.99 20.87 -9.53
CA GLU A 421 17.29 20.51 -10.11
C GLU A 421 17.33 19.05 -10.58
N VAL A 422 17.80 18.83 -11.80
CA VAL A 422 18.07 17.50 -12.35
C VAL A 422 19.50 17.45 -12.88
N ASN A 423 20.33 16.56 -12.34
CA ASN A 423 21.74 16.48 -12.75
C ASN A 423 21.92 15.89 -14.16
N GLY A 424 20.97 15.07 -14.62
CA GLY A 424 21.00 14.37 -15.90
C GLY A 424 20.04 14.93 -16.94
N GLU A 425 19.53 14.04 -17.80
CA GLU A 425 18.60 14.38 -18.87
C GLU A 425 17.17 14.51 -18.34
N VAL A 426 16.43 15.47 -18.90
CA VAL A 426 15.02 15.72 -18.59
C VAL A 426 14.19 15.48 -19.84
N THR A 427 13.22 14.57 -19.76
CA THR A 427 12.17 14.39 -20.76
C THR A 427 10.80 14.60 -20.13
N VAL A 428 10.06 15.57 -20.65
CA VAL A 428 8.71 15.90 -20.15
C VAL A 428 7.71 15.86 -21.28
N GLU A 429 6.61 15.14 -21.04
CA GLU A 429 5.43 15.17 -21.89
C GLU A 429 4.23 15.68 -21.09
N CYS A 430 3.57 16.72 -21.62
CA CYS A 430 2.40 17.32 -21.01
C CYS A 430 1.29 17.57 -22.02
N GLU A 431 0.09 17.09 -21.71
CA GLU A 431 -1.09 17.40 -22.53
C GLU A 431 -1.79 18.71 -22.16
N ARG A 432 -1.77 19.08 -20.87
CA ARG A 432 -2.36 20.30 -20.30
C ARG A 432 -1.77 20.57 -18.91
N GLY A 433 -1.26 21.77 -18.70
CA GLY A 433 -0.69 22.19 -17.42
C GLY A 433 0.53 23.07 -17.60
N ALA A 434 0.71 24.05 -16.73
CA ALA A 434 1.94 24.83 -16.70
C ALA A 434 3.08 23.96 -16.16
N MET A 435 4.28 24.11 -16.72
CA MET A 435 5.46 23.43 -16.23
C MET A 435 6.59 24.42 -15.98
N HIS A 436 7.23 24.23 -14.84
CA HIS A 436 8.46 24.88 -14.45
C HIS A 436 9.53 23.80 -14.33
N LEU A 437 10.60 23.95 -15.11
CA LEU A 437 11.78 23.08 -15.07
C LEU A 437 12.96 23.94 -14.63
N GLY A 438 13.56 23.59 -13.50
CA GLY A 438 14.77 24.20 -12.99
C GLY A 438 16.01 23.73 -13.77
N ARG A 439 17.16 23.84 -13.10
CA ARG A 439 18.47 23.51 -13.68
C ARG A 439 18.50 22.06 -14.15
N ALA A 440 18.86 21.86 -15.41
CA ALA A 440 19.09 20.53 -15.99
C ALA A 440 20.56 20.41 -16.44
N GLY A 441 21.29 19.44 -15.89
CA GLY A 441 22.69 19.19 -16.22
C GLY A 441 22.89 18.50 -17.58
N GLY A 442 21.85 17.84 -18.11
CA GLY A 442 21.85 17.18 -19.41
C GLY A 442 20.92 17.83 -20.44
N ARG A 443 20.55 17.03 -21.46
CA ARG A 443 19.57 17.41 -22.49
C ARG A 443 18.20 17.64 -21.85
N VAL A 444 17.46 18.63 -22.35
CA VAL A 444 16.05 18.88 -22.00
C VAL A 444 15.19 18.69 -23.23
N THR A 445 14.26 17.74 -23.16
CA THR A 445 13.26 17.48 -24.20
C THR A 445 11.87 17.68 -23.64
N VAL A 446 11.11 18.63 -24.18
CA VAL A 446 9.75 18.95 -23.73
C VAL A 446 8.78 18.86 -24.90
N ARG A 447 7.72 18.08 -24.72
CA ARG A 447 6.53 18.10 -25.58
C ARG A 447 5.33 18.54 -24.77
N ALA A 448 4.82 19.72 -25.08
CA ALA A 448 3.73 20.34 -24.35
C ALA A 448 2.55 20.68 -25.26
N ASN A 449 1.35 20.66 -24.69
CA ASN A 449 0.14 21.14 -25.32
C ASN A 449 -0.65 21.94 -24.27
N ARG A 450 -1.12 23.14 -24.63
CA ARG A 450 -1.94 24.02 -23.77
C ARG A 450 -1.38 24.19 -22.36
N GLY A 451 -0.10 24.52 -22.26
CA GLY A 451 0.62 24.70 -21.00
C GLY A 451 1.82 25.61 -21.19
N GLU A 452 1.99 26.59 -20.31
CA GLU A 452 3.21 27.41 -20.29
C GLU A 452 4.41 26.54 -19.94
N VAL A 453 5.50 26.72 -20.68
CA VAL A 453 6.76 26.01 -20.46
C VAL A 453 7.80 27.03 -20.01
N VAL A 454 8.24 26.90 -18.76
CA VAL A 454 9.36 27.69 -18.22
C VAL A 454 10.52 26.75 -17.95
N ILE A 455 11.70 27.07 -18.51
CA ILE A 455 12.94 26.32 -18.32
C ILE A 455 14.02 27.29 -17.83
N GLU A 456 14.60 26.99 -16.68
CA GLU A 456 15.61 27.83 -16.05
C GLU A 456 16.97 27.13 -16.00
N ASN A 457 18.00 27.82 -16.48
CA ASN A 457 19.40 27.40 -16.44
C ASN A 457 19.67 25.98 -17.00
N PRO A 458 19.18 25.63 -18.20
CA PRO A 458 19.58 24.38 -18.83
C PRO A 458 21.06 24.44 -19.25
N ALA A 459 21.84 23.43 -18.88
CA ALA A 459 23.26 23.33 -19.25
C ALA A 459 23.48 22.62 -20.60
N GLY A 460 22.58 21.68 -20.94
CA GLY A 460 22.66 20.89 -22.17
C GLY A 460 21.83 21.42 -23.33
N GLU A 461 21.64 20.57 -24.34
CA GLU A 461 20.75 20.84 -25.47
C GLU A 461 19.30 20.99 -25.01
N VAL A 462 18.56 21.93 -25.60
CA VAL A 462 17.13 22.16 -25.29
C VAL A 462 16.31 21.94 -26.53
N MET A 463 15.31 21.07 -26.45
CA MET A 463 14.35 20.82 -27.51
C MET A 463 12.93 20.95 -26.95
N VAL A 464 12.21 21.99 -27.37
CA VAL A 464 10.84 22.25 -26.91
C VAL A 464 9.89 22.31 -28.09
N GLU A 465 8.84 21.51 -28.03
CA GLU A 465 7.70 21.59 -28.93
C GLU A 465 6.45 21.91 -28.09
N ASN A 466 5.85 23.08 -28.30
CA ASN A 466 4.63 23.50 -27.61
C ASN A 466 3.51 23.89 -28.58
N ASN A 467 2.28 23.78 -28.10
CA ASN A 467 1.08 24.17 -28.82
C ASN A 467 0.11 24.93 -27.91
N ARG A 468 -0.12 26.23 -28.17
CA ARG A 468 -1.12 27.09 -27.50
C ARG A 468 -0.75 27.52 -26.06
N ALA A 469 0.47 27.98 -25.86
CA ALA A 469 0.93 28.70 -24.66
C ALA A 469 2.35 29.27 -24.88
N ALA A 470 2.86 30.03 -23.91
CA ALA A 470 4.20 30.59 -24.00
C ALA A 470 5.31 29.55 -23.73
N ILE A 471 6.49 29.79 -24.29
CA ILE A 471 7.74 29.12 -23.92
C ILE A 471 8.69 30.22 -23.42
N THR A 472 9.24 30.03 -22.23
CA THR A 472 10.26 30.90 -21.64
C THR A 472 11.48 30.06 -21.30
N VAL A 473 12.62 30.40 -21.87
CA VAL A 473 13.91 29.78 -21.54
C VAL A 473 14.83 30.87 -21.02
N THR A 474 15.28 30.73 -19.77
CA THR A 474 16.18 31.69 -19.12
C THR A 474 17.49 30.99 -18.79
N SER A 475 18.62 31.61 -19.10
CA SER A 475 19.95 31.10 -18.74
C SER A 475 20.75 32.20 -18.05
N ASN A 476 21.36 31.89 -16.91
CA ASN A 476 22.23 32.80 -16.17
C ASN A 476 23.72 32.53 -16.43
N GLU A 477 24.05 31.38 -17.04
CA GLU A 477 25.40 31.02 -17.46
C GLU A 477 25.52 31.06 -19.00
N PRO A 478 26.71 31.41 -19.55
CA PRO A 478 26.95 31.44 -20.99
C PRO A 478 26.51 30.15 -21.68
N VAL A 479 25.67 30.29 -22.70
CA VAL A 479 25.11 29.14 -23.44
C VAL A 479 26.05 28.75 -24.58
N HIS A 480 26.43 27.47 -24.59
CA HIS A 480 27.25 26.85 -25.64
C HIS A 480 26.60 25.59 -26.25
N SER A 481 25.34 25.34 -25.90
CA SER A 481 24.56 24.16 -26.29
C SER A 481 23.44 24.54 -27.27
N ALA A 482 23.02 23.61 -28.11
CA ALA A 482 22.02 23.88 -29.15
C ALA A 482 20.60 23.94 -28.58
N TYR A 483 19.85 24.99 -28.93
CA TYR A 483 18.44 25.16 -28.55
C TYR A 483 17.55 25.09 -29.80
N THR A 484 16.53 24.25 -29.76
CA THR A 484 15.52 24.10 -30.82
C THR A 484 14.14 24.29 -30.21
N LEU A 485 13.49 25.41 -30.53
CA LEU A 485 12.23 25.81 -29.95
C LEU A 485 11.18 25.92 -31.06
N SER A 486 10.08 25.18 -30.95
CA SER A 486 8.95 25.22 -31.88
C SER A 486 7.68 25.51 -31.12
N ASN A 487 6.97 26.57 -31.52
CA ASN A 487 5.68 26.93 -30.94
C ASN A 487 4.64 27.25 -32.02
N ASN A 488 3.50 26.56 -31.97
CA ASN A 488 2.42 26.81 -32.91
C ASN A 488 1.67 28.12 -32.58
N ARG A 489 1.33 28.31 -31.30
CA ARG A 489 0.62 29.49 -30.83
C ARG A 489 1.11 29.89 -29.46
N GLY A 490 1.50 31.15 -29.31
CA GLY A 490 2.02 31.71 -28.08
C GLY A 490 3.41 32.30 -28.28
N ASP A 491 3.86 33.05 -27.29
CA ASP A 491 5.12 33.76 -27.35
C ASP A 491 6.28 32.82 -26.99
N VAL A 492 7.45 33.07 -27.57
CA VAL A 492 8.70 32.39 -27.23
C VAL A 492 9.65 33.46 -26.74
N THR A 493 10.08 33.36 -25.49
CA THR A 493 11.08 34.25 -24.89
C THR A 493 12.33 33.46 -24.57
N VAL A 494 13.48 33.93 -25.05
CA VAL A 494 14.78 33.39 -24.69
C VAL A 494 15.63 34.51 -24.10
N VAL A 495 16.11 34.30 -22.89
CA VAL A 495 17.01 35.21 -22.18
C VAL A 495 18.40 34.58 -22.16
N LEU A 496 19.35 35.25 -22.80
CA LEU A 496 20.72 34.76 -22.97
C LEU A 496 21.70 35.72 -22.28
N PRO A 497 22.61 35.21 -21.42
CA PRO A 497 23.59 36.05 -20.76
C PRO A 497 24.74 36.41 -21.70
N GLU A 498 25.47 37.47 -21.35
CA GLU A 498 26.69 37.87 -22.07
C GLU A 498 27.71 36.72 -22.12
N GLY A 499 28.43 36.60 -23.24
CA GLY A 499 29.41 35.54 -23.45
C GLY A 499 28.87 34.23 -24.05
N SER A 500 27.56 34.15 -24.32
CA SER A 500 26.98 33.01 -25.05
C SER A 500 27.48 32.95 -26.50
N ASP A 501 27.85 31.75 -26.96
CA ASP A 501 28.42 31.50 -28.29
C ASP A 501 27.41 30.71 -29.15
N LEU A 502 26.56 31.43 -29.90
CA LEU A 502 25.42 30.85 -30.61
C LEU A 502 25.24 31.42 -32.02
N ASP A 503 24.95 30.55 -32.99
CA ASP A 503 24.40 30.91 -34.29
C ASP A 503 22.87 30.91 -34.20
N VAL A 504 22.27 32.10 -34.28
CA VAL A 504 20.84 32.32 -34.08
C VAL A 504 20.12 32.32 -35.42
N GLN A 505 19.06 31.52 -35.53
CA GLN A 505 18.12 31.49 -36.64
C GLN A 505 16.69 31.42 -36.09
N GLY A 506 15.91 32.48 -36.33
CA GLY A 506 14.52 32.55 -35.88
C GLY A 506 13.57 32.88 -37.02
N PHE A 507 12.38 32.31 -36.98
CA PHE A 507 11.32 32.58 -37.94
C PHE A 507 9.96 32.71 -37.25
N VAL A 508 9.24 33.79 -37.54
CA VAL A 508 7.88 34.05 -37.05
C VAL A 508 6.96 34.25 -38.25
N ARG A 509 5.99 33.35 -38.45
CA ARG A 509 5.08 33.42 -39.61
C ARG A 509 4.02 34.52 -39.44
N LYS A 510 3.37 34.59 -38.27
CA LYS A 510 2.33 35.58 -37.93
C LYS A 510 2.62 36.23 -36.59
N GLY A 511 3.28 37.37 -36.63
CA GLY A 511 3.61 38.15 -35.44
C GLY A 511 4.87 38.96 -35.65
N ASN A 512 5.61 39.20 -34.58
CA ASN A 512 6.79 40.04 -34.58
C ASN A 512 7.97 39.41 -33.83
N ILE A 513 9.17 39.81 -34.22
CA ILE A 513 10.43 39.50 -33.53
C ILE A 513 10.89 40.75 -32.81
N GLU A 514 11.21 40.62 -31.53
CA GLU A 514 11.83 41.65 -30.69
C GLU A 514 13.18 41.11 -30.19
N THR A 515 14.24 41.88 -30.38
CA THR A 515 15.59 41.50 -29.93
C THR A 515 16.35 42.69 -29.39
N ASP A 516 16.98 42.50 -28.23
CA ASP A 516 17.95 43.45 -27.66
C ASP A 516 19.41 43.04 -27.98
N LEU A 517 19.57 41.86 -28.60
CA LEU A 517 20.84 41.30 -29.03
C LEU A 517 21.24 41.84 -30.43
N PRO A 518 22.54 41.89 -30.76
CA PRO A 518 23.06 42.40 -32.04
C PRO A 518 22.77 41.41 -33.20
N LEU A 519 21.48 41.26 -33.54
CA LEU A 519 20.97 40.34 -34.54
C LEU A 519 20.22 41.09 -35.64
N ASP A 520 20.31 40.59 -36.88
CA ASP A 520 19.66 41.20 -38.02
C ASP A 520 18.22 40.68 -38.15
N VAL A 521 17.24 41.57 -37.93
CA VAL A 521 15.81 41.27 -38.14
C VAL A 521 15.39 41.77 -39.51
N ALA A 522 14.89 40.84 -40.35
CA ALA A 522 14.39 41.14 -41.68
C ALA A 522 12.89 40.82 -41.79
N ALA A 523 12.13 41.73 -42.40
CA ALA A 523 10.76 41.44 -42.81
C ALA A 523 10.79 40.65 -44.13
N ASN A 524 10.17 39.46 -44.16
CA ASN A 524 10.15 38.60 -45.33
C ASN A 524 8.82 38.73 -46.10
N GLY A 525 8.45 39.97 -46.43
CA GLY A 525 7.21 40.29 -47.16
C GLY A 525 5.93 39.82 -46.44
N GLN A 526 5.00 39.17 -47.16
CA GLN A 526 3.77 38.60 -46.59
C GLN A 526 4.00 37.26 -45.83
N GLN A 527 5.23 36.76 -45.76
CA GLN A 527 5.54 35.43 -45.21
C GLN A 527 6.01 35.42 -43.75
N GLY A 528 6.18 36.59 -43.13
CA GLY A 528 6.57 36.71 -41.71
C GLY A 528 7.84 37.54 -41.51
N GLN A 529 8.45 37.39 -40.33
CA GLN A 529 9.75 37.98 -39.98
C GLN A 529 10.77 36.87 -39.73
N SER A 530 12.03 37.14 -40.05
CA SER A 530 13.15 36.28 -39.70
C SER A 530 14.21 37.07 -38.95
N VAL A 531 14.97 36.37 -38.10
CA VAL A 531 16.13 36.90 -37.41
C VAL A 531 17.30 35.96 -37.62
N ASN A 532 18.45 36.52 -37.98
CA ASN A 532 19.69 35.75 -38.10
C ASN A 532 20.86 36.55 -37.53
N GLY A 533 21.86 35.84 -37.03
CA GLY A 533 23.11 36.45 -36.59
C GLY A 533 23.94 35.48 -35.78
N THR A 534 25.15 35.89 -35.45
CA THR A 534 26.07 35.12 -34.61
C THR A 534 26.35 35.90 -33.33
N LEU A 535 26.14 35.25 -32.20
CA LEU A 535 26.51 35.74 -30.88
C LEU A 535 27.88 35.16 -30.49
N GLY A 536 28.74 36.00 -29.90
CA GLY A 536 30.07 35.59 -29.48
C GLY A 536 30.90 35.03 -30.64
N LYS A 537 31.45 33.82 -30.45
CA LYS A 537 32.22 33.07 -31.46
C LYS A 537 31.33 32.24 -32.40
N GLY A 538 30.03 32.11 -32.12
CA GLY A 538 29.12 31.18 -32.79
C GLY A 538 29.40 29.72 -32.48
N GLY A 539 28.82 28.80 -33.28
CA GLY A 539 29.05 27.37 -33.16
C GLY A 539 27.76 26.58 -32.89
N ALA A 540 27.26 26.64 -31.65
CA ALA A 540 26.00 25.97 -31.30
C ALA A 540 24.80 26.74 -31.89
N LYS A 541 23.75 26.02 -32.28
CA LYS A 541 22.62 26.64 -32.98
C LYS A 541 21.47 26.96 -32.03
N LEU A 542 20.94 28.17 -32.11
CA LEU A 542 19.63 28.50 -31.56
C LEU A 542 18.65 28.62 -32.73
N GLN A 543 17.75 27.65 -32.86
CA GLN A 543 16.69 27.63 -33.84
C GLN A 543 15.34 27.84 -33.16
N ALA A 544 14.60 28.88 -33.56
CA ALA A 544 13.27 29.17 -33.03
C ALA A 544 12.24 29.34 -34.16
N GLU A 545 11.19 28.51 -34.19
CA GLU A 545 10.07 28.63 -35.12
C GLU A 545 8.76 28.92 -34.39
N VAL A 546 8.08 30.01 -34.78
CA VAL A 546 6.79 30.42 -34.21
C VAL A 546 5.76 30.60 -35.33
N ASP A 547 4.66 29.86 -35.33
CA ASP A 547 3.59 30.06 -36.33
C ASP A 547 2.78 31.32 -36.04
N ALA A 548 2.29 31.50 -34.81
CA ALA A 548 1.56 32.70 -34.41
C ALA A 548 1.89 33.15 -32.98
N GLY A 549 2.52 34.31 -32.84
CA GLY A 549 2.99 34.84 -31.57
C GLY A 549 4.19 35.76 -31.74
N ARG A 550 4.83 36.14 -30.64
CA ARG A 550 6.06 36.93 -30.62
C ARG A 550 7.27 36.06 -30.30
N LEU A 551 8.39 36.30 -30.98
CA LEU A 551 9.70 35.80 -30.56
C LEU A 551 10.49 36.93 -29.90
N CYS A 552 10.82 36.79 -28.62
CA CYS A 552 11.62 37.73 -27.86
C CYS A 552 13.00 37.14 -27.57
N LEU A 553 14.06 37.79 -28.02
CA LEU A 553 15.44 37.44 -27.70
C LEU A 553 16.06 38.55 -26.85
N ARG A 554 16.34 38.29 -25.58
CA ARG A 554 16.79 39.32 -24.63
C ARG A 554 18.19 39.02 -24.11
N ALA A 555 18.92 40.09 -23.81
CA ALA A 555 20.12 40.00 -22.98
C ALA A 555 19.69 39.77 -21.51
N GLY A 556 20.36 38.80 -20.86
CA GLY A 556 20.15 38.43 -19.46
C GLY A 556 21.03 39.17 -18.47
#